data_AF-A0A944C9I5-F1
#
_entry.id   AF-A0A944C9I5-F1
#
_cell.length_a   1.000
_cell.length_b   1.000
_cell.length_c   1.000
_cell.angle_alpha   90.00
_cell.angle_beta   90.00
_cell.angle_gamma   90.00
#
_symmetry.space_group_name_H-M   'P 1'
#
loop_
_entity.id
_entity.type
_entity.pdbx_description
1 polymer ?
#
loop_
_entity_poly.entity_id
_entity_poly.type
_entity_poly.pdbx_seq_one_letter_code
_entity_poly.pdbx_strand_id
1 'polypeptide(L)'
;LYRADEGTLKLFRSKGWREGEGRVCVLSERSRRLLEEYLYNERSAVEGKLIDSGVLVPTEIFLNLREREGSFGKPMAYHNALEIIKRAAKHAGLDPAKVRTHSGRSTKMEELLRQQALDPASLTDNQILDIMGWKSMGSAEPYKNRQDRVTAVENWKRLEAAKEQRHADDQTT
;
A
#
# COMPACT_ATOMS: atom_id res chain seq x y z
N LEU A 1 -16.47 4.44 4.36
CA LEU A 1 -15.21 3.69 4.11
C LEU A 1 -14.41 4.31 2.97
N TYR A 2 -15.04 4.72 1.87
CA TYR A 2 -14.44 5.44 0.74
C TYR A 2 -15.08 6.83 0.59
N ARG A 3 -14.28 7.86 0.27
CA ARG A 3 -14.71 9.22 -0.07
C ARG A 3 -14.14 9.57 -1.44
N ALA A 4 -15.00 9.64 -2.45
CA ALA A 4 -14.60 9.76 -3.86
C ALA A 4 -14.08 11.16 -4.23
N ASP A 5 -14.68 12.18 -3.60
CA ASP A 5 -14.31 13.60 -3.71
C ASP A 5 -12.89 13.86 -3.19
N GLU A 6 -12.55 13.25 -2.06
CA GLU A 6 -11.22 13.38 -1.45
C GLU A 6 -10.22 12.33 -1.99
N GLY A 7 -10.68 11.29 -2.68
CA GLY A 7 -9.86 10.15 -3.07
C GLY A 7 -9.31 9.36 -1.88
N THR A 8 -10.03 9.35 -0.75
CA THR A 8 -9.56 8.75 0.51
C THR A 8 -10.32 7.49 0.90
N LEU A 9 -9.60 6.55 1.53
CA LEU A 9 -10.13 5.36 2.17
C LEU A 9 -9.86 5.40 3.66
N LYS A 10 -10.91 5.27 4.47
CA LYS A 10 -10.80 5.13 5.92
C LYS A 10 -10.72 3.65 6.31
N LEU A 11 -9.56 3.24 6.77
CA LEU A 11 -9.22 1.87 7.14
C LEU A 11 -9.46 1.67 8.65
N PHE A 12 -10.51 0.92 9.00
CA PHE A 12 -10.85 0.61 10.40
C PHE A 12 -10.22 -0.71 10.88
N ARG A 13 -9.87 -1.63 9.98
CA ARG A 13 -9.37 -2.97 10.31
C ARG A 13 -7.84 -3.07 10.19
N SER A 14 -7.10 -2.38 11.05
CA SER A 14 -5.69 -2.75 11.28
C SER A 14 -5.61 -3.57 12.55
N LYS A 15 -5.05 -4.78 12.50
CA LYS A 15 -4.76 -5.62 13.68
C LYS A 15 -5.96 -5.98 14.59
N GLY A 16 -7.13 -6.28 14.02
CA GLY A 16 -8.26 -6.85 14.77
C GLY A 16 -9.17 -5.85 15.50
N TRP A 17 -8.85 -4.56 15.47
CA TRP A 17 -9.71 -3.51 16.02
C TRP A 17 -10.93 -3.30 15.11
N ARG A 18 -12.13 -3.31 15.70
CA ARG A 18 -13.40 -3.13 14.99
C ARG A 18 -13.91 -1.68 15.05
N GLU A 19 -13.34 -0.87 15.95
CA GLU A 19 -13.78 0.48 16.28
C GLU A 19 -12.56 1.38 16.53
N GLY A 20 -12.72 2.70 16.40
CA GLY A 20 -11.68 3.71 16.61
C GLY A 20 -11.59 4.73 15.48
N GLU A 21 -10.67 5.69 15.62
CA GLU A 21 -10.53 6.80 14.67
C GLU A 21 -10.18 6.36 13.24
N GLY A 22 -9.59 5.17 13.05
CA GLY A 22 -9.24 4.59 11.75
C GLY A 22 -8.16 5.39 11.01
N ARG A 23 -7.39 4.72 10.13
CA ARG A 23 -6.36 5.43 9.33
C ARG A 23 -6.94 5.89 8.00
N VAL A 24 -6.71 7.13 7.63
CA VAL A 24 -7.01 7.61 6.27
C VAL A 24 -5.87 7.21 5.33
N CYS A 25 -6.22 6.67 4.17
CA CYS A 25 -5.31 6.33 3.10
C CYS A 25 -5.71 7.10 1.84
N VAL A 26 -4.79 7.86 1.27
CA VAL A 26 -5.02 8.54 -0.01
C VAL A 26 -4.76 7.55 -1.14
N LEU A 27 -5.65 7.51 -2.13
CA LEU A 27 -5.49 6.73 -3.34
C LEU A 27 -4.86 7.58 -4.44
N SER A 28 -3.98 6.95 -5.23
CA SER A 28 -3.55 7.56 -6.49
C SER A 28 -4.75 7.71 -7.44
N GLU A 29 -4.68 8.65 -8.37
CA GLU A 29 -5.73 8.85 -9.39
C GLU A 29 -6.06 7.56 -10.15
N ARG A 30 -5.04 6.78 -10.49
CA ARG A 30 -5.22 5.48 -11.15
C ARG A 30 -5.96 4.49 -10.26
N SER A 31 -5.57 4.38 -8.99
CA SER A 31 -6.23 3.47 -8.04
C SER A 31 -7.67 3.89 -7.76
N ARG A 32 -7.93 5.20 -7.74
CA ARG A 32 -9.27 5.78 -7.57
C ARG A 32 -10.19 5.37 -8.72
N ARG A 33 -9.77 5.58 -9.97
CA ARG A 33 -10.53 5.18 -11.16
C ARG A 33 -10.86 3.69 -11.17
N LEU A 34 -9.87 2.84 -10.89
CA LEU A 34 -10.08 1.38 -10.84
C LEU A 34 -11.07 0.97 -9.73
N LEU A 35 -11.00 1.63 -8.57
CA LEU A 35 -11.95 1.39 -7.50
C LEU A 35 -13.37 1.83 -7.88
N GLU A 36 -13.52 3.00 -8.50
CA GLU A 36 -14.82 3.50 -8.94
C GLU A 36 -15.42 2.64 -10.05
N GLU A 37 -14.63 2.24 -11.04
CA GLU A 37 -15.06 1.30 -12.09
C GLU A 37 -15.57 -0.01 -11.49
N TYR A 38 -14.83 -0.55 -10.51
CA TYR A 38 -15.27 -1.73 -9.76
C TYR A 38 -16.58 -1.47 -9.00
N LEU A 39 -16.69 -0.36 -8.27
CA LEU A 39 -17.87 -0.06 -7.43
C LEU A 39 -19.13 0.15 -8.28
N TYR A 40 -19.04 0.94 -9.34
CA TYR A 40 -20.19 1.35 -10.14
C TYR A 40 -20.59 0.35 -11.22
N ASN A 41 -19.67 -0.51 -11.67
CA ASN A 41 -19.98 -1.50 -12.71
C ASN A 41 -20.04 -2.91 -12.13
N GLU A 42 -18.89 -3.44 -11.70
CA GLU A 42 -18.76 -4.85 -11.33
C GLU A 42 -19.54 -5.19 -10.04
N ARG A 43 -19.35 -4.38 -9.00
CA ARG A 43 -19.99 -4.58 -7.70
C ARG A 43 -21.48 -4.28 -7.75
N SER A 44 -21.88 -3.18 -8.40
CA SER A 44 -23.30 -2.80 -8.50
C SER A 44 -24.17 -3.91 -9.12
N ALA A 45 -23.66 -4.60 -10.15
CA ALA A 45 -24.35 -5.75 -10.75
C ALA A 45 -24.55 -6.92 -9.77
N VAL A 46 -23.60 -7.14 -8.85
CA VAL A 46 -23.72 -8.16 -7.80
C VAL A 46 -24.72 -7.72 -6.74
N GLU A 47 -24.67 -6.46 -6.32
CA GLU A 47 -25.60 -5.91 -5.33
C GLU A 47 -27.05 -6.00 -5.79
N GLY A 48 -27.33 -5.67 -7.05
CA GLY A 48 -28.67 -5.81 -7.64
C GLY A 48 -29.21 -7.24 -7.50
N LYS A 49 -28.41 -8.24 -7.88
CA LYS A 49 -28.80 -9.66 -7.75
C LYS A 49 -29.03 -10.09 -6.30
N LEU A 50 -28.22 -9.60 -5.36
CA LEU A 50 -28.42 -9.88 -3.94
C LEU A 50 -29.74 -9.28 -3.45
N ILE A 51 -30.04 -8.04 -3.80
CA ILE A 51 -31.27 -7.34 -3.44
C ILE A 51 -32.49 -8.07 -4.02
N ASP A 52 -32.45 -8.42 -5.30
CA ASP A 52 -33.54 -9.16 -5.98
C ASP A 52 -33.80 -10.52 -5.32
N SER A 53 -32.76 -11.11 -4.72
CA SER A 53 -32.84 -12.38 -3.99
C SER A 53 -33.15 -12.22 -2.49
N GLY A 54 -33.41 -10.99 -2.01
CA GLY A 54 -33.69 -10.70 -0.60
C GLY A 54 -32.47 -10.83 0.34
N VAL A 55 -31.25 -10.81 -0.20
CA VAL A 55 -30.00 -10.93 0.57
C VAL A 55 -29.47 -9.55 0.91
N LEU A 56 -29.09 -9.35 2.18
CA LEU A 56 -28.46 -8.12 2.65
C LEU A 56 -27.08 -7.93 2.01
N VAL A 57 -26.85 -6.75 1.44
CA VAL A 57 -25.57 -6.38 0.83
C VAL A 57 -24.48 -6.17 1.89
N PRO A 58 -23.30 -6.82 1.77
CA PRO A 58 -22.21 -6.62 2.71
C PRO A 58 -21.61 -5.20 2.66
N THR A 59 -21.11 -4.75 3.81
CA THR A 59 -20.48 -3.43 3.96
C THR A 59 -19.02 -3.39 3.47
N GLU A 60 -18.38 -4.55 3.34
CA GLU A 60 -17.01 -4.66 2.82
C GLU A 60 -16.90 -4.12 1.39
N ILE A 61 -15.74 -3.56 1.04
CA ILE A 61 -15.53 -2.96 -0.29
C ILE A 61 -15.56 -4.05 -1.38
N PHE A 62 -14.81 -5.13 -1.19
CA PHE A 62 -14.59 -6.15 -2.22
C PHE A 62 -15.43 -7.40 -1.97
N LEU A 63 -16.23 -7.78 -2.96
CA LEU A 63 -17.10 -8.95 -2.98
C LEU A 63 -16.65 -9.98 -4.02
N ASN A 64 -17.01 -11.25 -3.81
CA ASN A 64 -16.82 -12.29 -4.81
C ASN A 64 -17.84 -12.13 -5.94
N LEU A 65 -17.35 -11.84 -7.15
CA LEU A 65 -18.18 -11.54 -8.32
C LEU A 65 -18.65 -12.79 -9.08
N ARG A 66 -17.96 -13.92 -8.91
CA ARG A 66 -18.28 -15.15 -9.64
C ARG A 66 -19.51 -15.80 -9.04
N GLU A 67 -20.49 -16.10 -9.87
CA GLU A 67 -21.70 -16.85 -9.50
C GLU A 67 -21.31 -18.29 -9.13
N ARG A 68 -21.06 -18.48 -7.84
CA ARG A 68 -20.77 -19.76 -7.23
C ARG A 68 -21.62 -19.89 -5.98
N GLU A 69 -22.29 -21.03 -5.87
CA GLU A 69 -23.11 -21.37 -4.73
C GLU A 69 -22.35 -21.15 -3.42
N GLY A 70 -22.99 -20.50 -2.47
CA GLY A 70 -22.41 -20.24 -1.14
C GLY A 70 -21.26 -19.24 -1.09
N SER A 71 -20.82 -18.63 -2.21
CA SER A 71 -19.72 -17.65 -2.20
C SER A 71 -19.98 -16.35 -2.97
N PHE A 72 -20.92 -16.36 -3.93
CA PHE A 72 -21.34 -15.17 -4.67
C PHE A 72 -21.80 -14.06 -3.72
N GLY A 73 -21.35 -12.83 -3.97
CA GLY A 73 -21.71 -11.65 -3.18
C GLY A 73 -21.13 -11.59 -1.77
N LYS A 74 -20.43 -12.64 -1.30
CA LYS A 74 -19.76 -12.61 0.00
C LYS A 74 -18.48 -11.76 -0.04
N PRO A 75 -18.06 -11.18 1.10
CA PRO A 75 -16.78 -10.47 1.20
C PRO A 75 -15.60 -11.31 0.71
N MET A 76 -14.67 -10.66 0.02
CA MET A 76 -13.45 -11.31 -0.46
C MET A 76 -12.59 -11.78 0.72
N ALA A 77 -12.26 -13.07 0.74
CA ALA A 77 -11.36 -13.63 1.73
C ALA A 77 -9.89 -13.28 1.43
N TYR A 78 -9.04 -13.30 2.45
CA TYR A 78 -7.62 -12.99 2.33
C TYR A 78 -6.88 -13.84 1.28
N HIS A 79 -7.17 -15.15 1.22
CA HIS A 79 -6.55 -16.05 0.25
C HIS A 79 -6.95 -15.72 -1.19
N ASN A 80 -8.20 -15.28 -1.41
CA ASN A 80 -8.67 -14.83 -2.73
C ASN A 80 -7.88 -13.62 -3.22
N ALA A 81 -7.65 -12.64 -2.34
CA ALA A 81 -6.86 -11.46 -2.68
C ALA A 81 -5.42 -11.83 -3.08
N LEU A 82 -4.76 -12.72 -2.32
CA LEU A 82 -3.41 -13.19 -2.66
C LEU A 82 -3.38 -13.94 -4.00
N GLU A 83 -4.36 -14.80 -4.28
CA GLU A 83 -4.46 -15.48 -5.57
C GLU A 83 -4.60 -14.51 -6.74
N ILE A 84 -5.42 -13.47 -6.60
CA ILE A 84 -5.59 -12.44 -7.63
C ILE A 84 -4.26 -11.75 -7.90
N ILE A 85 -3.54 -11.34 -6.85
CA ILE A 85 -2.23 -10.69 -6.99
C ILE A 85 -1.22 -11.64 -7.66
N LYS A 86 -1.20 -12.92 -7.28
CA LYS A 86 -0.31 -13.93 -7.89
C LYS A 86 -0.62 -14.18 -9.36
N ARG A 87 -1.90 -14.21 -9.75
CA ARG A 87 -2.29 -14.31 -11.17
C ARG A 87 -1.85 -13.08 -11.96
N ALA A 88 -2.08 -11.89 -11.41
CA ALA A 88 -1.62 -10.64 -12.04
C ALA A 88 -0.09 -10.64 -12.23
N ALA A 89 0.66 -11.08 -11.21
CA ALA A 89 2.11 -11.23 -11.30
C ALA A 89 2.53 -12.20 -12.41
N LYS A 90 1.86 -13.36 -12.52
CA LYS A 90 2.09 -14.33 -13.61
C LYS A 90 1.89 -13.69 -14.99
N HIS A 91 0.80 -12.94 -15.16
CA HIS A 91 0.49 -12.25 -16.42
C HIS A 91 1.50 -11.15 -16.76
N ALA A 92 2.12 -10.55 -15.73
CA ALA A 92 3.21 -9.59 -15.89
C ALA A 92 4.60 -10.24 -16.10
N GLY A 93 4.67 -11.58 -16.21
CA GLY A 93 5.95 -12.30 -16.37
C GLY A 93 6.78 -12.45 -15.09
N LEU A 94 6.18 -12.19 -13.93
CA LEU A 94 6.82 -12.36 -12.62
C LEU A 94 6.55 -13.76 -12.07
N ASP A 95 7.49 -14.29 -11.28
CA ASP A 95 7.35 -15.56 -10.57
C ASP A 95 6.33 -15.43 -9.40
N PRO A 96 5.14 -16.06 -9.49
CA PRO A 96 4.12 -15.95 -8.45
C PRO A 96 4.52 -16.58 -7.12
N ALA A 97 5.50 -17.50 -7.09
CA ALA A 97 5.99 -18.12 -5.86
C ALA A 97 6.73 -17.11 -4.98
N LYS A 98 7.30 -16.07 -5.58
CA LYS A 98 8.00 -14.97 -4.87
C LYS A 98 7.05 -13.87 -4.40
N VAL A 99 5.80 -13.88 -4.86
CA VAL A 99 4.80 -12.86 -4.52
C VAL A 99 4.02 -13.26 -3.27
N ARG A 100 3.97 -12.34 -2.31
CA ARG A 100 3.31 -12.45 -1.01
C ARG A 100 2.37 -11.27 -0.82
N THR A 101 1.45 -11.35 0.14
CA THR A 101 0.51 -10.25 0.39
C THR A 101 1.20 -8.95 0.78
N HIS A 102 2.34 -9.03 1.47
CA HIS A 102 3.14 -7.88 1.85
C HIS A 102 4.12 -7.41 0.76
N SER A 103 4.17 -8.03 -0.43
CA SER A 103 5.11 -7.65 -1.49
C SER A 103 4.90 -6.19 -1.91
N GLY A 104 3.66 -5.76 -2.18
CA GLY A 104 3.40 -4.36 -2.56
C GLY A 104 3.81 -3.35 -1.48
N ARG A 105 3.64 -3.70 -0.20
CA ARG A 105 4.07 -2.85 0.93
C ARG A 105 5.59 -2.77 1.03
N SER A 106 6.29 -3.86 0.76
CA SER A 106 7.75 -3.92 0.78
C SER A 106 8.34 -3.10 -0.35
N THR A 107 7.84 -3.30 -1.58
CA THR A 107 8.23 -2.52 -2.75
C THR A 107 7.99 -1.03 -2.52
N LYS A 108 6.84 -0.64 -1.95
CA LYS A 108 6.57 0.78 -1.68
C LYS A 108 7.56 1.37 -0.67
N MET A 109 7.94 0.62 0.36
CA MET A 109 8.94 1.10 1.32
C MET A 109 10.30 1.30 0.67
N GLU A 110 10.73 0.35 -0.17
CA GLU A 110 11.98 0.45 -0.92
C GLU A 110 11.99 1.67 -1.85
N GLU A 111 10.88 1.95 -2.53
CA GLU A 111 10.71 3.16 -3.35
C GLU A 111 10.86 4.45 -2.53
N LEU A 112 10.22 4.52 -1.36
CA LEU A 112 10.26 5.71 -0.50
C LEU A 112 11.67 5.95 0.06
N LEU A 113 12.35 4.89 0.50
CA LEU A 113 13.73 4.98 0.97
C LEU A 113 14.68 5.38 -0.15
N ARG A 114 14.50 4.84 -1.36
CA ARG A 114 15.33 5.22 -2.51
C ARG A 114 15.08 6.68 -2.91
N GLN A 115 13.83 7.14 -2.87
CA GLN A 115 13.49 8.54 -3.15
C GLN A 115 14.15 9.47 -2.14
N GLN A 116 14.02 9.19 -0.84
CA GLN A 116 14.69 9.93 0.22
C GLN A 116 16.22 9.89 0.07
N ALA A 117 16.77 8.75 -0.35
CA ALA A 117 18.19 8.60 -0.61
C ALA A 117 18.67 9.33 -1.86
N LEU A 118 17.82 9.63 -2.84
CA LEU A 118 18.20 10.44 -4.00
C LEU A 118 18.02 11.94 -3.71
N ASP A 119 16.94 12.31 -3.06
CA ASP A 119 16.59 13.67 -2.67
C ASP A 119 16.00 13.68 -1.25
N PRO A 120 16.79 14.00 -0.21
CA PRO A 120 16.34 13.99 1.18
C PRO A 120 15.33 15.09 1.49
N ALA A 121 15.35 16.18 0.71
CA ALA A 121 14.38 17.26 0.88
C ALA A 121 13.00 16.86 0.36
N SER A 122 12.92 15.87 -0.53
CA SER A 122 11.65 15.39 -1.08
C SER A 122 10.79 14.62 -0.07
N LEU A 123 11.39 14.00 0.95
CA LEU A 123 10.67 13.09 1.84
C LEU A 123 11.32 12.92 3.22
N THR A 124 10.55 13.25 4.26
CA THR A 124 10.92 13.06 5.66
C THR A 124 10.48 11.70 6.20
N ASP A 125 11.12 11.23 7.28
CA ASP A 125 10.72 10.02 7.98
C ASP A 125 9.27 10.07 8.47
N ASN A 126 8.80 11.21 8.96
CA ASN A 126 7.41 11.37 9.40
C ASN A 126 6.42 11.19 8.23
N GLN A 127 6.72 11.73 7.05
CA GLN A 127 5.90 11.51 5.87
C GLN A 127 5.88 10.03 5.44
N ILE A 128 7.03 9.33 5.53
CA ILE A 128 7.08 7.87 5.30
C ILE A 128 6.20 7.15 6.32
N LEU A 129 6.28 7.50 7.60
CA LEU A 129 5.46 6.90 8.66
C LEU A 129 3.97 7.11 8.41
N ASP A 130 3.55 8.28 7.96
CA ASP A 130 2.16 8.59 7.62
C ASP A 130 1.68 7.78 6.42
N ILE A 131 2.46 7.75 5.33
CA ILE A 131 2.14 6.96 4.12
C ILE A 131 2.01 5.48 4.48
N MET A 132 2.93 4.96 5.28
CA MET A 132 2.95 3.55 5.65
C MET A 132 1.93 3.26 6.74
N GLY A 133 1.55 4.23 7.56
CA GLY A 133 0.80 4.10 8.80
C GLY A 133 1.54 3.31 9.86
N TRP A 134 2.77 3.74 10.15
CA TRP A 134 3.60 3.22 11.22
C TRP A 134 3.76 4.25 12.33
N LYS A 135 3.96 3.79 13.58
CA LYS A 135 4.22 4.67 14.72
C LYS A 135 5.70 5.06 14.85
N SER A 136 6.59 4.28 14.24
CA SER A 136 8.04 4.49 14.34
C SER A 136 8.77 3.79 13.20
N MET A 137 9.96 4.30 12.88
CA MET A 137 10.82 3.75 11.81
C MET A 137 11.37 2.35 12.13
N GLY A 138 11.31 1.90 13.39
CA GLY A 138 11.58 0.50 13.74
C GLY A 138 10.66 -0.48 13.00
N SER A 139 9.45 -0.04 12.64
CA SER A 139 8.50 -0.85 11.85
C SER A 139 8.94 -1.05 10.39
N ALA A 140 9.88 -0.23 9.90
CA ALA A 140 10.42 -0.30 8.54
C ALA A 140 11.50 -1.37 8.37
N GLU A 141 12.13 -1.81 9.46
CA GLU A 141 13.31 -2.69 9.42
C GLU A 141 13.08 -3.98 8.60
N PRO A 142 11.94 -4.69 8.71
CA PRO A 142 11.69 -5.89 7.91
C PRO A 142 11.54 -5.64 6.40
N TYR A 143 11.38 -4.38 5.99
CA TYR A 143 11.11 -3.96 4.62
C TYR A 143 12.32 -3.30 3.95
N LYS A 144 13.44 -3.16 4.66
CA LYS A 144 14.65 -2.57 4.10
C LYS A 144 15.39 -3.58 3.24
N ASN A 145 15.56 -3.24 1.97
CA ASN A 145 16.47 -3.96 1.10
C ASN A 145 17.92 -3.49 1.35
N ARG A 146 18.64 -4.23 2.20
CA ARG A 146 20.05 -3.94 2.52
C ARG A 146 21.00 -4.11 1.32
N GLN A 147 20.53 -4.70 0.22
CA GLN A 147 21.29 -4.88 -1.00
C GLN A 147 21.00 -3.78 -2.04
N ASP A 148 20.17 -2.79 -1.70
CA ASP A 148 19.89 -1.69 -2.62
C ASP A 148 21.13 -0.81 -2.83
N ARG A 149 21.79 -0.99 -3.97
CA ARG A 149 23.01 -0.27 -4.32
C ARG A 149 22.83 1.23 -4.40
N VAL A 150 21.67 1.69 -4.88
CA VAL A 150 21.40 3.13 -5.05
C VAL A 150 21.39 3.81 -3.69
N THR A 151 20.57 3.30 -2.76
CA THR A 151 20.49 3.82 -1.39
C THR A 151 21.85 3.76 -0.70
N ALA A 152 22.60 2.68 -0.85
CA ALA A 152 23.92 2.54 -0.23
C ALA A 152 24.93 3.59 -0.73
N VAL A 153 25.02 3.79 -2.05
CA VAL A 153 25.94 4.75 -2.67
C VAL A 153 25.59 6.18 -2.29
N GLU A 154 24.32 6.56 -2.37
CA GLU A 154 23.92 7.93 -2.07
C GLU A 154 24.06 8.27 -0.58
N ASN A 155 23.77 7.33 0.30
CA ASN A 155 24.01 7.52 1.73
C ASN A 155 25.51 7.67 2.02
N TRP A 156 26.38 6.92 1.34
CA TRP A 156 27.83 7.04 1.49
C TRP A 156 28.33 8.42 1.02
N LYS A 157 27.92 8.88 -0.17
CA LYS A 157 28.30 10.21 -0.68
C LYS A 157 27.95 11.33 0.30
N ARG A 158 26.77 11.26 0.92
CA ARG A 158 26.37 12.25 1.94
C ARG A 158 27.20 12.19 3.20
N LEU A 159 27.54 10.98 3.65
CA LEU A 159 28.41 10.80 4.81
C LEU A 159 29.77 11.47 4.57
N GLU A 160 30.35 11.28 3.39
CA GLU A 160 31.62 11.89 3.01
C GLU A 160 31.51 13.42 2.91
N ALA A 161 30.50 13.95 2.22
CA ALA A 161 30.27 15.40 2.14
C ALA A 161 30.10 16.04 3.52
N ALA A 162 29.39 15.38 4.44
CA ALA A 162 29.21 15.86 5.81
C ALA A 162 30.50 15.78 6.65
N LYS A 163 31.44 14.88 6.33
CA LYS A 163 32.77 14.87 6.96
C LYS A 163 33.63 16.00 6.44
N GLU A 164 33.67 16.19 5.12
CA GLU A 164 34.41 17.28 4.48
C GLU A 164 33.96 18.65 4.99
N GLN A 165 32.65 18.86 5.11
CA GLN A 165 32.09 20.10 5.64
C GLN A 165 32.50 20.35 7.09
N ARG A 166 32.43 19.33 7.96
CA ARG A 166 32.89 19.45 9.36
C ARG A 166 34.38 19.77 9.45
N HIS A 167 35.21 19.15 8.62
CA HIS A 167 36.63 19.45 8.58
C HIS A 167 36.93 20.87 8.10
N ALA A 168 36.14 21.41 7.17
CA ALA A 168 36.26 22.80 6.73
C ALA A 168 35.88 23.76 7.87
N ASP A 169 34.75 23.52 8.54
CA ASP A 169 34.26 24.35 9.64
C ASP A 169 35.27 24.42 10.81
N ASP A 170 35.88 23.28 11.15
CA ASP A 170 36.91 23.17 12.20
C ASP A 170 38.23 23.91 11.85
N GLN A 171 38.53 24.14 10.56
CA GLN A 171 39.72 24.88 10.12
C GLN A 171 39.51 26.41 10.08
N THR A 172 38.25 26.85 10.07
CA THR A 172 37.86 28.27 10.07
C THR A 172 37.53 28.85 11.46
N THR A 173 37.56 28.01 12.51
CA THR A 173 37.33 28.39 13.92
C THR A 173 38.64 28.47 14.69
#